data_AF-R5ACF0-F1
#
_entry.id   AF-R5ACF0-F1
#
_cell.length_a   1.000
_cell.length_b   1.000
_cell.length_c   1.000
_cell.angle_alpha   90.00
_cell.angle_beta   90.00
_cell.angle_gamma   90.00
#
_symmetry.space_group_name_H-M   'P 1'
#
loop_
_entity.id
_entity.type
_entity.pdbx_description
1 polymer ?
#
loop_
_entity_poly.entity_id
_entity_poly.type
_entity_poly.pdbx_seq_one_letter_code
_entity_poly.pdbx_strand_id
1 'polypeptide(L)' 'MNIITISREFGSGGREVGKRLADALGYGYYDREILTAR' A
#
# COMPACT_ATOMS: atom_id res chain seq x y z
N MET A 1 -4.61 -14.26 -9.79
CA MET A 1 -4.18 -12.85 -9.56
C MET A 1 -4.25 -12.62 -8.06
N ASN A 2 -3.12 -12.39 -7.40
CA ASN A 2 -3.07 -12.22 -5.95
C ASN A 2 -3.04 -10.74 -5.61
N ILE A 3 -3.87 -10.30 -4.66
CA ILE A 3 -3.94 -8.91 -4.21
C ILE A 3 -3.66 -8.88 -2.71
N ILE A 4 -2.70 -8.04 -2.31
CA ILE A 4 -2.34 -7.83 -0.90
C ILE A 4 -2.89 -6.48 -0.48
N THR A 5 -3.76 -6.46 0.52
CA THR A 5 -4.32 -5.22 1.08
C THR A 5 -3.70 -4.94 2.44
N ILE A 6 -3.22 -3.71 2.64
CA ILE A 6 -2.62 -3.27 3.91
C ILE A 6 -3.46 -2.11 4.45
N SER A 7 -4.12 -2.35 5.57
CA SER A 7 -4.74 -1.29 6.37
C SER A 7 -3.66 -0.58 7.19
N ARG A 8 -3.78 0.75 7.31
CA ARG A 8 -2.83 1.57 8.06
C ARG A 8 -3.57 2.70 8.77
N GLU A 9 -3.09 3.06 9.95
CA GLU A 9 -3.51 4.27 10.66
C GLU A 9 -2.51 5.42 10.38
N PHE A 10 -2.91 6.64 10.73
CA PHE A 10 -2.02 7.79 10.63
C PHE A 10 -0.81 7.58 11.54
N GLY A 11 0.39 7.86 11.03
CA GLY A 11 1.65 7.69 11.77
C GLY A 11 2.15 6.25 11.91
N SER A 12 1.43 5.23 11.43
CA SER A 12 1.85 3.82 11.60
C SER A 12 3.03 3.38 10.73
N GLY A 13 3.50 4.23 9.81
CA GLY A 13 4.52 3.86 8.82
C GLY A 13 4.02 2.87 7.74
N GLY A 14 2.73 2.54 7.70
CA GLY A 14 2.19 1.52 6.79
C GLY A 14 2.43 1.77 5.29
N ARG A 15 2.65 3.02 4.88
CA ARG A 15 3.03 3.36 3.49
C ARG A 15 4.40 2.80 3.13
N GLU A 16 5.39 2.99 3.99
CA GLU A 16 6.76 2.53 3.77
C GLU A 16 6.83 1.00 3.77
N VAL A 17 6.14 0.36 4.72
CA VAL A 17 6.08 -1.11 4.80
C VAL A 17 5.45 -1.70 3.54
N GLY A 18 4.33 -1.14 3.07
CA GLY A 18 3.67 -1.65 1.87
C GLY A 18 4.51 -1.48 0.60
N LYS A 19 5.26 -0.38 0.50
CA LYS A 19 6.17 -0.15 -0.63
C LYS A 19 7.31 -1.18 -0.64
N ARG A 20 8.00 -1.35 0.49
CA ARG A 20 9.10 -2.34 0.61
C ARG A 20 8.63 -3.77 0.36
N LEU A 21 7.43 -4.12 0.81
CA LEU A 21 6.84 -5.44 0.55
C LEU A 21 6.59 -5.63 -0.95
N ALA A 22 6.02 -4.63 -1.62
CA ALA A 22 5.78 -4.68 -3.05
C ALA A 22 7.09 -4.82 -3.84
N ASP A 23 8.12 -4.04 -3.49
CA ASP A 23 9.45 -4.11 -4.11
C ASP A 23 10.09 -5.50 -3.91
N ALA A 24 10.02 -6.06 -2.70
CA ALA A 24 10.59 -7.37 -2.38
C ALA A 24 9.87 -8.52 -3.10
N LEU A 25 8.58 -8.38 -3.38
CA LEU A 25 7.77 -9.41 -4.03
C LEU A 25 7.63 -9.20 -5.55
N GLY A 26 8.08 -8.07 -6.09
CA GLY A 26 7.88 -7.70 -7.50
C GLY A 26 6.42 -7.35 -7.84
N TYR A 27 5.66 -6.81 -6.88
CA TYR A 27 4.26 -6.41 -7.07
C TYR A 27 4.17 -4.91 -7.40
N GLY A 28 3.12 -4.52 -8.13
CA GLY A 28 2.75 -3.12 -8.26
C GLY A 28 2.22 -2.57 -6.93
N TYR A 29 2.73 -1.41 -6.51
CA TYR A 29 2.27 -0.70 -5.31
C TYR A 29 1.25 0.39 -5.67
N TYR A 30 0.09 0.38 -5.00
CA TYR A 30 -0.97 1.37 -5.19
C TYR A 30 -1.43 1.91 -3.83
N ASP A 31 -1.27 3.22 -3.58
CA ASP A 31 -1.79 3.86 -2.37
C ASP A 31 -3.28 4.24 -2.58
N ARG A 32 -4.07 4.18 -1.50
CA ARG A 32 -5.52 4.39 -1.49
C ARG A 32 -5.97 5.85 -1.58
N GLU A 33 -5.05 6.81 -1.79
CA GLU A 33 -5.41 8.22 -2.04
C GLU A 33 -6.18 8.43 -3.37
N ILE A 34 -6.42 7.36 -4.13
CA ILE A 34 -7.27 7.39 -5.34
C ILE A 34 -8.77 7.54 -4.99
N LEU A 35 -9.20 7.33 -3.73
CA LEU A 35 -10.61 7.35 -3.35
C LEU A 35 -11.16 8.68 -2.82
N THR A 36 -10.31 9.69 -2.57
CA THR A 36 -10.71 10.98 -1.99
C THR A 36 -11.03 12.07 -3.02
N ALA A 37 -10.98 11.75 -4.33
CA ALA A 37 -11.49 12.64 -5.38
C ALA A 37 -13.00 12.46 -5.55
N ARG A 38 -13.80 12.89 -4.56
CA ARG A 38 -15.23 13.16 -4.71
C ARG A 38 -15.63 14.36 -3.86
#